data_AF-A0AAU0V0H1-F1
#
_entry.id   AF-A0AAU0V0H1-F1
#
_cell.length_a   1.000
_cell.length_b   1.000
_cell.length_c   1.000
_cell.angle_alpha   90.00
_cell.angle_beta   90.00
_cell.angle_gamma   90.00
#
_symmetry.space_group_name_H-M   'P 1'
#
loop_
_entity.id
_entity.type
_entity.pdbx_description
1 polymer ?
#
loop_
_entity_poly.entity_id
_entity_poly.type
_entity_poly.pdbx_seq_one_letter_code
_entity_poly.pdbx_strand_id
1 'polypeptide(L)'
;MIADEVRAELDNLAVTSISPGMAAVAVKLAETLDALESGDSPTSQAVVADKLATIMARLRVLAPVKSEGDSVDDIARQRDKRRAEAQSRATGSD
;
A
#
# COMPACT_ATOMS: atom_id res chain seq x y z
N MET A 1 13.68 -9.19 -6.20
CA MET A 1 14.30 -9.32 -4.88
C MET A 1 13.22 -9.07 -3.84
N ILE A 2 13.30 -9.69 -2.66
CA ILE A 2 12.29 -9.53 -1.59
C ILE A 2 12.15 -8.06 -1.21
N ALA A 3 13.25 -7.31 -1.15
CA ALA A 3 13.23 -5.88 -0.86
C ALA A 3 12.47 -5.06 -1.91
N ASP A 4 12.53 -5.43 -3.19
CA ASP A 4 11.82 -4.71 -4.26
C ASP A 4 10.31 -4.91 -4.15
N GLU A 5 9.89 -6.15 -3.87
CA GLU A 5 8.47 -6.48 -3.66
C GLU A 5 7.91 -5.78 -2.42
N VAL A 6 8.67 -5.76 -1.32
CA VAL A 6 8.30 -5.03 -0.10
C VAL A 6 8.19 -3.54 -0.37
N ARG A 7 9.12 -2.92 -1.11
CA ARG A 7 9.01 -1.49 -1.47
C ARG A 7 7.76 -1.20 -2.29
N ALA A 8 7.48 -2.01 -3.30
CA ALA A 8 6.28 -1.86 -4.13
C ALA A 8 4.99 -1.97 -3.30
N GLU A 9 4.95 -2.91 -2.34
CA GLU A 9 3.81 -3.03 -1.44
C GLU A 9 3.67 -1.83 -0.51
N LEU A 10 4.76 -1.34 0.09
CA LEU A 10 4.73 -0.16 0.96
C LEU A 10 4.24 1.09 0.22
N ASP A 11 4.60 1.24 -1.05
CA ASP A 11 4.13 2.32 -1.92
C ASP A 11 2.63 2.18 -2.21
N ASN A 12 2.16 0.96 -2.51
CA ASN A 12 0.73 0.69 -2.73
C ASN A 12 -0.13 0.96 -1.48
N LEU A 13 0.41 0.68 -0.30
CA LEU A 13 -0.24 0.99 0.98
C LEU A 13 -0.13 2.48 1.36
N ALA A 14 0.74 3.26 0.71
CA ALA A 14 1.07 4.65 1.08
C ALA A 14 1.49 4.84 2.56
N VAL A 15 2.00 3.78 3.20
CA VAL A 15 2.32 3.75 4.64
C VAL A 15 3.61 4.47 4.99
N THR A 16 4.44 4.82 4.00
CA THR A 16 5.68 5.58 4.21
C THR A 16 5.42 6.96 4.83
N SER A 17 4.23 7.53 4.60
CA SER A 17 3.79 8.79 5.21
C SER A 17 3.16 8.62 6.61
N ILE A 18 2.56 7.44 6.87
CA ILE A 18 1.82 7.15 8.12
C ILE A 18 2.74 6.56 9.19
N SER A 19 3.63 5.65 8.80
CA SER A 19 4.57 4.96 9.69
C SER A 19 5.95 4.79 9.04
N PRO A 20 6.67 5.90 8.80
CA PRO A 20 7.96 5.88 8.10
C PRO A 20 8.99 4.96 8.76
N GLY A 21 9.04 4.94 10.10
CA GLY A 21 9.97 4.07 10.83
C GLY A 21 9.68 2.58 10.63
N MET A 22 8.41 2.18 10.63
CA MET A 22 8.02 0.78 10.45
C MET A 22 8.21 0.33 9.01
N ALA A 23 7.93 1.21 8.04
CA ALA A 23 8.25 0.98 6.62
C ALA A 23 9.76 0.80 6.40
N ALA A 24 10.61 1.64 7.01
CA ALA A 24 12.06 1.52 6.91
C ALA A 24 12.58 0.19 7.49
N VAL A 25 12.03 -0.25 8.62
CA VAL A 25 12.39 -1.56 9.22
C VAL A 25 11.98 -2.72 8.31
N ALA A 26 10.79 -2.66 7.68
CA ALA A 26 10.34 -3.68 6.75
C ALA A 26 11.32 -3.84 5.56
N VAL A 27 11.72 -2.72 4.95
CA VAL A 27 12.73 -2.72 3.87
C VAL A 27 14.04 -3.32 4.36
N LYS A 28 14.51 -2.96 5.56
CA LYS A 28 15.78 -3.46 6.08
C LYS A 28 15.78 -4.97 6.33
N LEU A 29 14.67 -5.52 6.81
CA LEU A 29 14.51 -6.96 7.00
C LEU A 29 14.47 -7.69 5.66
N ALA A 30 13.78 -7.12 4.66
CA ALA A 30 13.74 -7.67 3.31
C ALA A 30 15.12 -7.69 2.64
N GLU A 31 15.89 -6.60 2.74
CA GLU A 31 17.29 -6.55 2.29
C GLU A 31 18.17 -7.57 3.00
N THR A 32 17.88 -7.86 4.27
CA THR A 32 18.62 -8.88 5.03
C THR A 32 18.31 -10.28 4.48
N LEU A 33 17.06 -10.57 4.13
CA LEU A 33 16.69 -11.84 3.51
C LEU A 33 17.31 -12.01 2.13
N ASP A 34 17.35 -10.94 1.34
CA ASP A 34 18.01 -10.93 0.03
C ASP A 34 19.53 -11.19 0.12
N ALA A 35 20.16 -10.75 1.20
CA ALA A 35 21.59 -10.93 1.44
C ALA A 35 21.94 -12.29 2.08
N LEU A 36 20.97 -13.03 2.61
CA LEU A 36 21.19 -14.35 3.18
C LEU A 36 21.26 -15.38 2.06
N GLU A 37 22.42 -16.05 1.93
CA GLU A 37 22.56 -17.18 1.01
C GLU A 37 21.73 -18.37 1.51
N SER A 38 21.10 -19.07 0.56
CA SER A 38 20.27 -20.24 0.85
C SER A 38 21.15 -21.37 1.41
N GLY A 39 21.05 -21.65 2.71
CA GLY A 39 21.67 -22.81 3.35
C GLY A 39 22.58 -22.49 4.54
N ASP A 40 23.10 -21.28 4.65
CA ASP A 40 24.11 -20.95 5.67
C ASP A 40 23.51 -20.55 7.03
N SER A 41 22.26 -20.11 7.05
CA SER A 41 21.60 -19.72 8.30
C SER A 41 20.07 -19.86 8.27
N PRO A 42 19.54 -21.10 8.14
CA PRO A 42 18.10 -21.34 8.00
C PRO A 42 17.28 -20.81 9.20
N THR A 43 17.82 -20.89 10.43
CA THR A 43 17.16 -20.34 11.61
C THR A 43 17.08 -18.82 11.57
N SER A 44 18.17 -18.14 11.19
CA SER A 44 18.19 -16.68 11.10
C SER A 44 17.23 -16.19 10.01
N GLN A 45 17.22 -16.87 8.86
CA GLN A 45 16.31 -16.58 7.76
C GLN A 45 14.84 -16.71 8.20
N ALA A 46 14.49 -17.79 8.90
CA ALA A 46 13.14 -17.99 9.42
C ALA A 46 12.73 -16.88 10.41
N VAL A 47 13.62 -16.49 11.33
CA VAL A 47 13.36 -15.41 12.29
C VAL A 47 13.18 -14.05 11.60
N VAL A 48 14.00 -13.74 10.59
CA VAL A 48 13.87 -12.48 9.84
C VAL A 48 12.58 -12.47 9.02
N ALA A 49 12.24 -13.59 8.38
CA ALA A 49 11.01 -13.73 7.60
C ALA A 49 9.75 -13.57 8.46
N ASP A 50 9.71 -14.19 9.64
CA ASP A 50 8.59 -14.06 10.58
C ASP A 50 8.40 -12.62 11.07
N LYS A 51 9.51 -11.92 11.38
CA LYS A 51 9.47 -10.51 11.76
C LYS A 51 8.97 -9.62 10.64
N LEU A 52 9.43 -9.86 9.41
CA LEU A 52 8.96 -9.13 8.23
C LEU A 52 7.46 -9.35 8.03
N ALA A 53 6.99 -10.59 8.11
CA ALA A 53 5.57 -10.93 7.98
C ALA A 53 4.71 -10.21 9.04
N THR A 54 5.18 -10.20 10.30
CA THR A 54 4.50 -9.51 11.40
C THR A 54 4.41 -7.99 11.17
N ILE A 55 5.48 -7.37 10.68
CA ILE A 55 5.50 -5.93 10.40
C ILE A 55 4.57 -5.59 9.22
N MET A 56 4.64 -6.35 8.13
CA MET A 56 3.79 -6.13 6.97
C MET A 56 2.30 -6.29 7.32
N ALA A 57 1.95 -7.28 8.15
CA ALA A 57 0.58 -7.43 8.64
C ALA A 57 0.10 -6.19 9.42
N ARG A 58 0.95 -5.59 10.26
CA ARG A 58 0.61 -4.35 10.99
C ARG A 58 0.46 -3.16 10.05
N LEU A 59 1.32 -3.03 9.06
CA LEU A 59 1.26 -1.94 8.08
C LEU A 59 -0.02 -2.00 7.24
N ARG A 60 -0.45 -3.20 6.82
CA ARG A 60 -1.73 -3.41 6.11
C ARG A 60 -2.96 -3.03 6.93
N VAL A 61 -2.88 -3.10 8.25
CA VAL A 61 -3.96 -2.63 9.14
C VAL A 61 -3.99 -1.09 9.20
N LEU A 62 -2.82 -0.44 9.18
CA LEU A 62 -2.71 1.03 9.26
C LEU A 62 -3.15 1.74 7.98
N ALA A 63 -2.91 1.12 6.83
CA ALA A 63 -3.45 1.57 5.56
C ALA A 63 -3.94 0.34 4.80
N PRO A 64 -5.25 0.06 4.82
CA PRO A 64 -5.80 -0.96 3.95
C PRO A 64 -5.38 -0.65 2.52
N VAL A 65 -4.92 -1.67 1.79
CA VAL A 65 -4.66 -1.54 0.35
C VAL A 65 -5.86 -0.85 -0.26
N LYS A 66 -5.65 0.22 -1.04
CA LYS A 66 -6.74 0.85 -1.79
C LYS A 66 -7.46 -0.27 -2.56
N SER A 67 -8.63 -0.70 -2.07
CA SER A 67 -9.51 -1.51 -2.89
C SER A 67 -9.84 -0.65 -4.09
N GLU A 68 -9.66 -1.16 -5.31
CA GLU A 68 -10.25 -0.53 -6.49
C GLU A 68 -11.73 -0.20 -6.16
N GLY A 69 -12.05 1.09 -6.01
CA GLY A 69 -13.35 1.54 -5.50
C GLY A 69 -13.33 2.12 -4.07
N ASP A 70 -12.26 2.78 -3.64
CA ASP A 70 -12.29 3.58 -2.41
C ASP A 70 -13.32 4.73 -2.57
N SER A 71 -14.32 4.72 -1.70
CA SER A 71 -15.59 5.48 -1.77
C SER A 71 -15.46 6.97 -2.08
N VAL A 72 -14.31 7.58 -1.79
CA VAL A 72 -14.06 9.01 -2.03
C VAL A 72 -13.96 9.32 -3.52
N ASP A 73 -13.34 8.43 -4.31
CA ASP A 73 -13.22 8.60 -5.77
C ASP A 73 -14.57 8.37 -6.47
N ASP A 74 -15.43 7.53 -5.92
CA ASP A 74 -16.81 7.34 -6.38
C ASP A 74 -17.66 8.59 -6.08
N ILE A 75 -17.51 9.19 -4.89
CA ILE A 75 -18.20 10.44 -4.53
C ILE A 75 -17.76 11.59 -5.45
N ALA A 76 -16.47 11.71 -5.74
CA ALA A 76 -15.96 12.73 -6.66
C ALA A 76 -16.58 12.56 -8.06
N ARG A 77 -16.54 11.34 -8.62
CA ARG A 77 -17.18 11.02 -9.91
C ARG A 77 -18.68 11.30 -9.93
N GLN A 78 -19.39 11.00 -8.84
CA GLN A 78 -20.83 11.26 -8.74
C GLN A 78 -21.16 12.75 -8.65
N ARG A 79 -20.29 13.58 -8.05
CA ARG A 79 -20.48 15.04 -8.02
C ARG A 79 -20.26 15.67 -9.39
N ASP A 80 -19.25 15.22 -10.12
CA ASP A 80 -18.97 15.73 -11.46
C ASP A 80 -20.09 15.36 -12.44
N LYS A 81 -20.62 14.13 -12.36
CA LYS A 81 -21.79 13.71 -13.12
C LYS A 81 -23.01 14.60 -12.82
N ARG A 82 -23.32 14.86 -11.54
CA ARG A 82 -24.44 15.74 -11.16
C ARG A 82 -24.25 17.18 -11.64
N ARG A 83 -23.02 17.69 -11.66
CA ARG A 83 -22.72 19.04 -12.18
C ARG A 83 -22.95 19.13 -13.69
N ALA A 84 -22.51 18.14 -14.45
CA ALA A 84 -22.74 18.08 -15.89
C ALA A 84 -24.24 18.00 -16.24
N GLU A 85 -25.00 17.17 -15.51
CA GLU A 85 -26.46 17.04 -15.69
C GLU A 85 -27.22 18.33 -15.32
N ALA A 86 -26.78 19.07 -14.30
CA ALA A 86 -27.38 20.35 -13.93
C ALA A 86 -27.11 21.43 -15.00
N GLN A 87 -25.91 21.43 -15.59
CA GLN A 87 -25.52 22.38 -16.64
C GLN A 87 -26.29 22.13 -17.94
N SER A 88 -26.48 20.88 -18.36
CA SER A 88 -27.24 20.56 -19.58
C SER A 88 -28.72 20.92 -19.48
N ARG A 89 -29.32 20.80 -18.28
CA ARG A 89 -30.70 21.24 -18.02
C ARG A 89 -30.85 22.77 -18.05
N ALA A 90 -29.83 23.51 -17.61
CA ALA A 90 -29.85 24.97 -17.63
C ALA A 90 -29.70 25.56 -19.03
N THR A 91 -29.05 24.85 -19.96
CA THR A 91 -28.84 25.30 -21.35
C THR A 91 -29.90 24.81 -22.33
N GLY A 92 -30.85 23.97 -21.90
CA GLY A 92 -31.90 23.36 -22.73
C GLY A 92 -33.31 23.92 -22.51
N SER A 93 -33.44 25.07 -21.85
CA SER A 93 -34.71 25.81 -21.73
C SER A 93 -34.60 27.10 -22.54
N ASP A 94 -34.84 26.98 -23.84
CA ASP A 94 -35.33 28.06 -24.72
C ASP A 94 -36.19 27.43 -25.83
#